data_AF-A0A428Z763-F1
#
_entry.id   AF-A0A428Z763-F1
#
_cell.length_a   1.000
_cell.length_b   1.000
_cell.length_c   1.000
_cell.angle_alpha   90.00
_cell.angle_beta   90.00
_cell.angle_gamma   90.00
#
_symmetry.space_group_name_H-M   'P 1'
#
loop_
_entity.id
_entity.type
_entity.pdbx_description
1 polymer ?
#
loop_
_entity_poly.entity_id
_entity_poly.type
_entity_poly.pdbx_seq_one_letter_code
_entity_poly.pdbx_strand_id
1 'polypeptide(L)'
;MAALAVAGMLLSGGLWISSGASPRAAAAPPAENLTIQQWLSGREALQIELNNTLVETRQLTAPSSQATTICQKLARVSQQLLHSGRSPHPHLDTAANAGITQFTKAAQACLAGDLSLTRRQIDDGTTLRADAQDTLDQLLHGDHGGH
;
A
#
# COMPACT_ATOMS: atom_id res chain seq x y z
N MET A 1 -33.36 45.40 50.96
CA MET A 1 -33.40 46.62 50.13
C MET A 1 -32.14 46.60 49.26
N ALA A 2 -32.32 46.38 47.96
CA ALA A 2 -32.12 47.40 46.92
C ALA A 2 -30.62 47.76 46.76
N ALA A 3 -29.85 47.12 45.88
CA ALA A 3 -29.87 47.16 44.41
C ALA A 3 -29.15 48.39 43.82
N LEU A 4 -28.41 48.10 42.73
CA LEU A 4 -28.01 48.99 41.61
C LEU A 4 -26.82 49.93 41.89
N ALA A 5 -25.96 50.30 40.94
CA ALA A 5 -25.91 50.17 39.48
C ALA A 5 -24.44 50.47 39.03
N VAL A 6 -23.85 49.80 38.04
CA VAL A 6 -23.81 50.09 36.58
C VAL A 6 -22.99 51.33 36.15
N ALA A 7 -22.28 51.13 35.03
CA ALA A 7 -21.66 52.06 34.07
C ALA A 7 -20.14 52.27 34.26
N GLY A 8 -19.27 52.19 33.25
CA GLY A 8 -19.36 52.04 31.79
C GLY A 8 -17.91 51.80 31.28
N MET A 9 -17.48 51.90 30.02
CA MET A 9 -18.03 51.90 28.67
C MET A 9 -16.78 52.01 27.75
N LEU A 10 -16.71 51.22 26.66
CA LEU A 10 -15.92 51.42 25.41
C LEU A 10 -14.36 51.31 25.41
N LEU A 11 -13.79 50.41 24.59
CA LEU A 11 -13.33 50.67 23.20
C LEU A 11 -12.42 49.53 22.64
N SER A 12 -12.65 49.19 21.37
CA SER A 12 -11.68 48.58 20.43
C SER A 12 -11.43 47.07 20.47
N GLY A 13 -12.48 46.27 20.31
CA GLY A 13 -12.35 44.89 19.82
C GLY A 13 -12.01 44.90 18.32
N GLY A 14 -10.75 44.62 17.99
CA GLY A 14 -10.31 44.47 16.60
C GLY A 14 -11.08 43.34 15.91
N LEU A 15 -11.80 43.69 14.83
CA LEU A 15 -12.29 42.74 13.85
C LEU A 15 -11.10 42.02 13.22
N TRP A 16 -10.75 40.84 13.74
CA TRP A 16 -10.03 39.85 12.96
C TRP A 16 -11.05 39.19 12.05
N ILE A 17 -11.23 39.77 10.86
CA ILE A 17 -11.84 39.10 9.73
C ILE A 17 -10.85 38.01 9.33
N SER A 18 -10.96 36.85 9.96
CA SER A 18 -10.39 35.63 9.41
C SER A 18 -11.19 35.33 8.16
N SER A 19 -10.65 35.72 7.00
CA SER A 19 -11.08 35.23 5.71
C SER A 19 -11.02 33.70 5.73
N GLY A 20 -12.13 33.08 6.09
CA GLY A 20 -12.36 31.66 5.91
C GLY A 20 -12.32 31.42 4.42
N ALA A 21 -11.15 31.10 3.89
CA ALA A 21 -11.03 30.44 2.60
C ALA A 21 -11.92 29.20 2.70
N SER A 22 -13.08 29.26 2.04
CA SER A 22 -13.94 28.09 1.91
C SER A 22 -13.05 26.98 1.38
N PRO A 23 -12.95 25.80 2.05
CA PRO A 23 -12.16 24.72 1.52
C PRO A 23 -12.71 24.45 0.13
N ARG A 24 -11.89 24.70 -0.90
CA ARG A 24 -12.20 24.33 -2.26
C ARG A 24 -12.44 22.84 -2.19
N ALA A 25 -13.71 22.42 -2.28
CA ALA A 25 -14.07 21.02 -2.26
C ALA A 25 -13.22 20.35 -3.33
N ALA A 26 -12.25 19.55 -2.91
CA ALA A 26 -11.52 18.70 -3.82
C ALA A 26 -12.58 17.88 -4.54
N ALA A 27 -12.57 17.92 -5.86
CA ALA A 27 -13.47 17.09 -6.65
C ALA A 27 -13.35 15.66 -6.13
N ALA A 28 -14.48 15.02 -5.85
CA ALA A 28 -14.48 13.64 -5.41
C ALA A 28 -13.67 12.82 -6.42
N PRO A 29 -12.76 11.92 -5.96
CA PRO A 29 -12.01 11.11 -6.89
C PRO A 29 -12.97 10.34 -7.80
N PRO A 30 -12.60 10.11 -9.07
CA PRO A 30 -13.38 9.26 -9.97
C PRO A 30 -13.76 7.95 -9.27
N ALA A 31 -14.96 7.43 -9.53
CA ALA A 31 -15.44 6.21 -8.88
C ALA A 31 -14.49 5.02 -9.07
N GLU A 32 -13.77 4.96 -10.20
CA GLU A 32 -12.73 3.98 -10.49
C GLU A 32 -11.56 4.05 -9.50
N ASN A 33 -11.09 5.26 -9.15
CA ASN A 33 -10.03 5.45 -8.16
C ASN A 33 -10.45 4.96 -6.76
N LEU A 34 -11.73 5.11 -6.39
CA LEU A 34 -12.24 4.57 -5.12
C LEU A 34 -12.19 3.03 -5.10
N THR A 35 -12.50 2.36 -6.23
CA THR A 35 -12.43 0.90 -6.30
C THR A 35 -11.00 0.36 -6.24
N ILE A 36 -10.04 1.04 -6.88
CA ILE A 36 -8.61 0.70 -6.78
C ILE A 36 -8.13 0.89 -5.33
N GLN A 37 -8.46 2.01 -4.70
CA GLN A 37 -8.07 2.29 -3.31
C GLN A 37 -8.63 1.24 -2.35
N GLN A 38 -9.92 0.87 -2.48
CA GLN A 38 -10.52 -0.20 -1.67
C GLN A 38 -9.82 -1.54 -1.88
N TRP A 39 -9.49 -1.88 -3.14
CA TRP A 39 -8.74 -3.08 -3.46
C TRP A 39 -7.33 -3.07 -2.83
N LEU A 40 -6.62 -1.96 -2.89
CA LEU A 40 -5.31 -1.80 -2.25
C LEU A 40 -5.39 -1.89 -0.73
N SER A 41 -6.32 -1.16 -0.10
CA SER A 41 -6.53 -1.19 1.36
C SER A 41 -6.87 -2.60 1.86
N GLY A 42 -7.67 -3.36 1.12
CA GLY A 42 -7.97 -4.76 1.46
C GLY A 42 -6.75 -5.69 1.42
N ARG A 43 -5.65 -5.28 0.79
CA ARG A 43 -4.42 -6.06 0.62
C ARG A 43 -3.25 -5.54 1.44
N GLU A 44 -3.36 -4.34 2.01
CA GLU A 44 -2.25 -3.61 2.63
C GLU A 44 -1.52 -4.40 3.71
N ALA A 45 -2.25 -4.97 4.68
CA ALA A 45 -1.66 -5.74 5.77
C ALA A 45 -0.83 -6.94 5.25
N LEU A 46 -1.34 -7.64 4.23
CA LEU A 46 -0.64 -8.76 3.61
C LEU A 46 0.56 -8.29 2.78
N GLN A 47 0.46 -7.14 2.10
CA GLN A 47 1.60 -6.57 1.37
C GLN A 47 2.74 -6.16 2.29
N ILE A 48 2.43 -5.60 3.46
CA ILE A 48 3.41 -5.27 4.50
C ILE A 48 4.07 -6.55 5.02
N GLU A 49 3.27 -7.56 5.37
CA GLU A 49 3.81 -8.84 5.84
C GLU A 49 4.69 -9.52 4.76
N LEU A 50 4.27 -9.49 3.50
CA LEU A 50 5.06 -9.99 2.38
C LEU A 50 6.40 -9.26 2.31
N ASN A 51 6.41 -7.92 2.31
CA ASN A 51 7.65 -7.13 2.22
C ASN A 51 8.62 -7.44 3.37
N ASN A 52 8.12 -7.51 4.61
CA ASN A 52 8.93 -7.88 5.76
C ASN A 52 9.51 -9.29 5.62
N THR A 53 8.69 -10.25 5.18
CA THR A 53 9.11 -11.64 4.99
C THR A 53 10.13 -11.77 3.86
N LEU A 54 10.04 -10.98 2.79
CA LEU A 54 11.03 -10.95 1.72
C LEU A 54 12.40 -10.46 2.24
N VAL A 55 12.42 -9.45 3.11
CA VAL A 55 13.65 -8.98 3.77
C VAL A 55 14.25 -10.09 4.64
N GLU A 56 13.44 -10.72 5.50
CA GLU A 56 13.86 -11.87 6.33
C GLU A 56 14.43 -13.01 5.46
N THR A 57 13.76 -13.33 4.35
CA THR A 57 14.16 -14.42 3.43
C THR A 57 15.49 -14.12 2.75
N ARG A 58 15.72 -12.87 2.33
CA ARG A 58 16.99 -12.47 1.69
C ARG A 58 18.19 -12.60 2.63
N GLN A 59 17.98 -12.49 3.94
CA GLN A 59 19.04 -12.62 4.96
C GLN A 59 19.44 -14.07 5.26
N LEU A 60 18.70 -15.06 4.73
CA LEU A 60 19.02 -16.47 4.93
C LEU A 60 20.35 -16.82 4.22
N THR A 61 21.25 -17.45 4.96
CA THR A 61 22.57 -17.89 4.47
C THR A 61 22.72 -19.40 4.40
N ALA A 62 21.94 -20.14 5.19
CA ALA A 62 21.92 -21.60 5.22
C ALA A 62 20.54 -22.14 5.66
N PRO A 63 20.23 -23.41 5.34
CA PRO A 63 19.04 -24.07 5.87
C PRO A 63 19.06 -24.16 7.40
N SER A 64 17.92 -23.88 8.03
CA SER A 64 17.71 -23.98 9.48
C SER A 64 16.22 -24.07 9.80
N SER A 65 15.85 -24.39 11.04
CA SER A 65 14.45 -24.36 11.47
C SER A 65 13.84 -22.95 11.32
N GLN A 66 14.61 -21.92 11.64
CA GLN A 66 14.20 -20.52 11.44
C GLN A 66 14.00 -20.21 9.96
N ALA A 67 14.91 -20.67 9.08
CA ALA A 67 14.78 -20.52 7.64
C ALA A 67 13.46 -21.16 7.17
N THR A 68 13.16 -22.39 7.59
CA THR A 68 11.92 -23.08 7.25
C THR A 68 10.69 -22.27 7.66
N THR A 69 10.66 -21.72 8.88
CA THR A 69 9.56 -20.86 9.34
C THR A 69 9.38 -19.63 8.48
N ILE A 70 10.48 -18.95 8.11
CA ILE A 70 10.46 -17.78 7.23
C ILE A 70 9.96 -18.16 5.82
N CYS A 71 10.46 -19.26 5.24
CA CYS A 71 10.02 -19.74 3.94
C CYS A 71 8.52 -20.13 3.96
N GLN A 72 8.03 -20.78 5.03
CA GLN A 72 6.61 -21.12 5.20
C GLN A 72 5.74 -19.86 5.30
N LYS A 73 6.22 -18.84 6.04
CA LYS A 73 5.57 -17.53 6.11
C LYS A 73 5.48 -16.89 4.72
N LEU A 74 6.56 -16.95 3.92
CA LEU A 74 6.58 -16.42 2.56
C LEU A 74 5.57 -17.13 1.66
N ALA A 75 5.50 -18.46 1.74
CA ALA A 75 4.53 -19.25 0.98
C ALA A 75 3.09 -18.85 1.34
N ARG A 76 2.79 -18.80 2.64
CA ARG A 76 1.45 -18.49 3.14
C ARG A 76 1.00 -17.10 2.74
N VAL A 77 1.81 -16.06 2.98
CA VAL A 77 1.42 -14.68 2.68
C VAL A 77 1.27 -14.45 1.18
N SER A 78 2.13 -15.07 0.36
CA SER A 78 2.01 -15.01 -1.11
C SER A 78 0.71 -15.67 -1.59
N GLN A 79 0.37 -16.84 -1.05
CA GLN A 79 -0.90 -17.49 -1.36
C GLN A 79 -2.10 -16.66 -0.91
N GLN A 80 -2.08 -16.12 0.30
CA GLN A 80 -3.17 -15.25 0.79
C GLN A 80 -3.35 -14.02 -0.12
N LEU A 81 -2.27 -13.42 -0.62
CA LEU A 81 -2.36 -12.32 -1.58
C LEU A 81 -2.93 -12.75 -2.93
N LEU A 82 -2.57 -13.93 -3.46
CA LEU A 82 -3.18 -14.44 -4.71
C LEU A 82 -4.68 -14.71 -4.59
N HIS A 83 -5.16 -15.00 -3.38
CA HIS A 83 -6.58 -15.23 -3.10
C HIS A 83 -7.29 -13.99 -2.55
N SER A 84 -6.57 -12.90 -2.28
CA SER A 84 -7.18 -11.61 -1.95
C SER A 84 -7.73 -11.01 -3.23
N GLY A 85 -9.00 -10.61 -3.22
CA GLY A 85 -9.84 -10.37 -4.39
C GLY A 85 -9.18 -9.67 -5.59
N ARG A 86 -9.75 -9.89 -6.77
CA ARG A 86 -9.20 -9.40 -8.04
C ARG A 86 -9.18 -7.87 -8.09
N SER A 87 -8.19 -7.32 -8.78
CA SER A 87 -8.19 -5.89 -9.09
C SER A 87 -9.39 -5.54 -9.97
N PRO A 88 -9.98 -4.34 -9.81
CA PRO A 88 -10.97 -3.83 -10.76
C PRO A 88 -10.40 -3.62 -12.18
N HIS A 89 -9.07 -3.56 -12.33
CA HIS A 89 -8.40 -3.45 -13.64
C HIS A 89 -7.65 -4.76 -14.00
N PRO A 90 -7.99 -5.43 -15.11
CA PRO A 90 -7.39 -6.71 -15.49
C PRO A 90 -5.87 -6.68 -15.68
N HIS A 91 -5.32 -5.57 -16.22
CA HIS A 91 -3.87 -5.40 -16.41
C HIS A 91 -3.14 -5.30 -15.07
N LEU A 92 -3.68 -4.52 -14.14
CA LEU A 92 -3.18 -4.41 -12.78
C LEU A 92 -3.30 -5.73 -12.01
N ASP A 93 -4.41 -6.45 -12.14
CA ASP A 93 -4.60 -7.79 -11.57
C ASP A 93 -3.48 -8.75 -12.04
N THR A 94 -3.24 -8.76 -13.35
CA THR A 94 -2.24 -9.62 -13.99
C THR A 94 -0.83 -9.28 -13.51
N ALA A 95 -0.46 -7.99 -13.54
CA ALA A 95 0.86 -7.53 -13.13
C ALA A 95 1.12 -7.81 -11.64
N ALA A 96 0.16 -7.49 -10.77
CA ALA A 96 0.26 -7.75 -9.34
C ALA A 96 0.42 -9.25 -9.04
N ASN A 97 -0.38 -10.10 -9.70
CA ASN A 97 -0.35 -11.54 -9.47
C ASN A 97 0.90 -12.22 -10.06
N ALA A 98 1.52 -11.66 -11.10
CA ALA A 98 2.76 -12.18 -11.67
C ALA A 98 3.91 -12.15 -10.64
N GLY A 99 4.13 -10.99 -9.99
CA GLY A 99 5.15 -10.86 -8.94
C GLY A 99 4.89 -11.78 -7.74
N ILE A 100 3.64 -11.86 -7.28
CA ILE A 100 3.27 -12.73 -6.15
C ILE A 100 3.44 -14.22 -6.49
N THR A 101 3.15 -14.62 -7.72
CA THR A 101 3.40 -15.99 -8.20
C THR A 101 4.89 -16.32 -8.14
N GLN A 102 5.76 -15.39 -8.49
CA GLN A 102 7.19 -15.59 -8.39
C GLN A 102 7.67 -15.71 -6.92
N PHE A 103 7.09 -14.95 -5.98
CA PHE A 103 7.36 -15.14 -4.55
C PHE A 103 6.88 -16.50 -4.01
N THR A 104 5.81 -17.05 -4.57
CA THR A 104 5.37 -18.42 -4.26
C THR A 104 6.42 -19.45 -4.69
N LYS A 105 6.99 -19.29 -5.89
CA LYS A 105 8.11 -20.14 -6.37
C LYS A 105 9.37 -19.95 -5.53
N ALA A 106 9.67 -18.71 -5.13
CA ALA A 106 10.78 -18.43 -4.21
C ALA A 106 10.62 -19.19 -2.88
N ALA A 107 9.41 -19.17 -2.29
CA ALA A 107 9.13 -19.91 -1.07
C ALA A 107 9.31 -21.43 -1.25
N GLN A 108 8.90 -21.99 -2.39
CA GLN A 108 9.10 -23.41 -2.70
C GLN A 108 10.59 -23.77 -2.80
N ALA A 109 11.38 -22.95 -3.51
CA ALA A 109 12.83 -23.13 -3.59
C ALA A 109 13.49 -23.02 -2.20
N CYS A 110 13.03 -22.08 -1.39
CA CYS A 110 13.50 -21.83 -0.02
C CYS A 110 13.26 -23.05 0.87
N LEU A 111 12.05 -23.63 0.82
CA LEU A 111 11.69 -24.85 1.55
C LEU A 111 12.45 -26.08 1.06
N ALA A 112 12.85 -26.11 -0.20
CA ALA A 112 13.73 -27.14 -0.76
C ALA A 112 15.22 -26.92 -0.43
N GLY A 113 15.58 -25.82 0.24
CA GLY A 113 16.95 -25.47 0.59
C GLY A 113 17.76 -24.81 -0.54
N ASP A 114 17.14 -24.49 -1.68
CA ASP A 114 17.80 -23.79 -2.79
C ASP A 114 17.71 -22.28 -2.61
N LEU A 115 18.60 -21.74 -1.77
CA LEU A 115 18.66 -20.30 -1.47
C LEU A 115 19.11 -19.46 -2.68
N SER A 116 19.86 -20.04 -3.61
CA SER A 116 20.30 -19.34 -4.83
C SER A 116 19.15 -19.15 -5.81
N LEU A 117 18.33 -20.19 -6.03
CA LEU A 117 17.10 -20.06 -6.79
C LEU A 117 16.09 -19.15 -6.08
N THR A 118 15.96 -19.28 -4.75
CA THR A 118 15.11 -18.39 -3.94
C THR A 118 15.40 -16.92 -4.21
N ARG A 119 16.68 -16.50 -4.13
CA ARG A 119 17.08 -15.11 -4.38
C ARG A 119 16.72 -14.65 -5.80
N ARG A 120 17.04 -15.46 -6.81
CA ARG A 120 16.66 -15.17 -8.21
C ARG A 120 15.16 -14.96 -8.38
N GLN A 121 14.34 -15.86 -7.81
CA GLN A 121 12.89 -15.75 -7.86
C GLN A 121 12.37 -14.51 -7.12
N ILE A 122 12.99 -14.12 -6.00
CA ILE A 122 12.65 -12.87 -5.32
C ILE A 122 13.02 -11.65 -6.16
N ASP A 123 14.18 -11.65 -6.82
CA ASP A 123 14.60 -10.56 -7.70
C ASP A 123 13.64 -10.42 -8.89
N ASP A 124 13.36 -11.51 -9.60
CA ASP A 124 12.39 -11.56 -10.70
C ASP A 124 11.01 -11.05 -10.25
N GLY A 125 10.54 -11.50 -9.07
CA GLY A 125 9.25 -11.10 -8.51
C GLY A 125 9.21 -9.62 -8.12
N THR A 126 10.34 -9.06 -7.69
CA THR A 126 10.48 -7.64 -7.37
C THR A 126 10.41 -6.79 -8.64
N THR A 127 11.08 -7.22 -9.71
CA THR A 127 11.00 -6.57 -11.03
C THR A 127 9.57 -6.55 -11.55
N LEU A 128 8.87 -7.69 -11.56
CA LEU A 128 7.47 -7.76 -11.99
C LEU A 128 6.53 -6.89 -11.14
N ARG A 129 6.88 -6.69 -9.86
CA ARG A 129 6.10 -5.84 -8.97
C ARG A 129 6.32 -4.36 -9.24
N ALA A 130 7.49 -3.96 -9.75
CA ALA A 130 7.72 -2.60 -10.25
C ALA A 130 6.81 -2.30 -11.44
N ASP A 131 6.64 -3.23 -12.39
CA ASP A 131 5.71 -3.06 -13.51
C ASP A 131 4.25 -2.83 -13.04
N ALA A 132 3.85 -3.51 -11.96
CA ALA A 132 2.54 -3.32 -11.34
C ALA A 132 2.42 -1.95 -10.63
N GLN A 133 3.51 -1.43 -10.07
CA GLN A 133 3.57 -0.08 -9.49
C GLN A 133 3.47 0.98 -10.57
N ASP A 134 4.18 0.82 -11.69
CA ASP A 134 4.09 1.73 -12.84
C ASP A 134 2.66 1.79 -13.39
N THR A 135 1.98 0.64 -13.46
CA THR A 135 0.57 0.56 -13.85
C THR A 135 -0.34 1.29 -12.86
N LEU A 136 -0.09 1.14 -11.54
CA LEU A 136 -0.84 1.85 -10.50
C LEU A 136 -0.65 3.36 -10.60
N ASP A 137 0.59 3.80 -10.83
CA ASP A 137 0.91 5.22 -10.92
C ASP A 137 0.21 5.86 -12.13
N GLN A 138 0.20 5.19 -13.28
CA GLN A 138 -0.54 5.63 -14.47
C GLN A 138 -2.04 5.73 -14.20
N LEU A 139 -2.63 4.75 -13.52
CA LEU A 139 -4.06 4.72 -13.20
C LEU A 139 -4.47 5.80 -12.18
N LEU A 140 -3.64 6.06 -11.17
CA LEU A 140 -3.96 6.96 -10.07
C LEU A 140 -3.62 8.43 -10.35
N HIS A 141 -2.55 8.70 -11.09
CA HIS A 141 -2.09 10.07 -11.36
C HIS A 141 -2.53 10.60 -12.73
N GLY A 142 -2.98 9.70 -13.62
CA GLY A 142 -3.32 10.04 -14.98
C GLY A 142 -2.09 10.48 -15.78
N ASP A 143 -2.20 10.36 -17.10
CA ASP A 143 -1.22 10.89 -18.03
C ASP A 143 -0.97 12.39 -17.73
N HIS A 144 0.18 12.75 -17.16
CA HIS A 144 0.66 14.13 -17.18
C HIS A 144 1.24 14.49 -18.57
N GLY A 145 1.10 13.59 -19.57
CA GLY A 145 1.47 13.79 -20.96
C GLY A 145 0.31 14.23 -21.86
N GLY A 146 0.04 15.54 -21.89
CA GLY A 146 -0.41 16.24 -23.11
C GLY A 146 -1.91 16.21 -23.48
N HIS A 147 -2.56 17.36 -23.43
CA HIS A 147 -2.72 18.27 -24.59
C HIS A 147 -3.60 19.48 -24.24
#